data_AF-A0A956GMA3-F1
#
_entry.id   AF-A0A956GMA3-F1
#
_cell.length_a   1.000
_cell.length_b   1.000
_cell.length_c   1.000
_cell.angle_alpha   90.00
_cell.angle_beta   90.00
_cell.angle_gamma   90.00
#
_symmetry.space_group_name_H-M   'P 1'
#
loop_
_entity.id
_entity.type
_entity.pdbx_description
1 polymer ?
#
loop_
_entity_poly.entity_id
_entity_poly.type
_entity_poly.pdbx_seq_one_letter_code
_entity_poly.pdbx_strand_id
1 'polypeptide(L)' 'MRHAVAVCLLVAASGAGCVRVRPYQRQRLASPAMQAPVWPALDRADHHTREVREGTGGATGEAGTSCGCN' A
#
# COMPACT_ATOMS: atom_id res chain seq x y z
N MET A 1 5.72 8.54 38.96
CA MET A 1 4.97 9.60 38.26
C MET A 1 5.41 9.77 36.79
N ARG A 2 6.71 9.92 36.49
CA ARG A 2 7.21 10.07 35.10
C ARG A 2 6.84 8.92 34.16
N HIS A 3 6.92 7.67 34.63
CA HIS A 3 6.53 6.49 33.86
C HIS A 3 5.01 6.39 33.63
N ALA A 4 4.19 6.85 34.58
CA ALA A 4 2.74 6.86 34.43
C ALA A 4 2.30 7.85 33.33
N VAL A 5 2.95 9.01 33.25
CA VAL A 5 2.71 9.99 32.17
C VAL A 5 3.12 9.42 30.80
N ALA A 6 4.28 8.76 30.71
CA ALA A 6 4.74 8.14 29.47
C ALA A 6 3.81 7.02 28.98
N VAL A 7 3.31 6.19 29.89
CA VAL A 7 2.35 5.13 29.56
C VAL A 7 1.02 5.71 29.09
N CYS A 8 0.49 6.74 29.76
CA CYS A 8 -0.73 7.43 29.31
C CYS A 8 -0.58 8.02 27.89
N LEU A 9 0.57 8.60 27.56
CA LEU A 9 0.82 9.16 26.23
C LEU A 9 0.87 8.07 25.14
N LEU A 10 1.51 6.94 25.44
CA LEU A 10 1.57 5.80 24.51
C LEU A 10 0.18 5.20 24.22
N VAL A 11 -0.66 5.07 25.25
CA VAL A 11 -2.04 4.57 25.11
C VAL A 11 -2.92 5.54 24.32
N ALA A 12 -2.75 6.85 24.51
CA ALA A 12 -3.49 7.85 23.76
C ALA A 12 -3.09 7.86 22.26
N ALA A 13 -1.80 7.64 21.95
CA ALA A 13 -1.30 7.66 20.58
C ALA A 13 -1.73 6.43 19.75
N SER A 14 -1.87 5.26 20.37
CA SER A 14 -2.21 4.02 19.66
C SER A 14 -3.65 3.98 19.14
N GLY A 15 -4.56 4.78 19.70
CA GLY A 15 -5.98 4.85 19.29
C GLY A 15 -6.28 5.82 18.13
N ALA A 16 -5.36 6.71 17.77
CA ALA A 16 -5.64 7.80 16.83
C ALA A 16 -5.68 7.39 15.34
N GLY A 17 -5.27 6.16 15.00
CA GLY A 17 -5.14 5.71 13.60
C GLY A 17 -6.43 5.22 12.93
N CYS A 18 -7.45 4.83 13.70
CA CYS A 18 -8.62 4.12 13.18
C CYS A 18 -9.84 5.03 13.00
N VAL A 19 -9.71 6.11 12.22
CA VAL A 19 -10.84 6.98 11.89
C VAL A 19 -11.61 6.44 10.67
N ARG A 20 -12.91 6.21 10.84
CA ARG A 20 -13.80 5.80 9.74
C ARG A 20 -14.10 7.00 8.84
N VAL A 21 -13.35 7.12 7.75
CA VAL A 21 -13.56 8.14 6.72
C VAL A 21 -14.63 7.71 5.71
N ARG A 22 -15.45 8.68 5.29
CA ARG A 22 -16.48 8.48 4.25
C ARG A 22 -15.79 8.22 2.90
N PRO A 23 -16.39 7.45 1.97
CA PRO A 23 -15.74 7.05 0.72
C PRO A 23 -15.15 8.21 -0.09
N TYR A 24 -15.85 9.34 -0.17
CA TYR A 24 -15.39 10.54 -0.89
C TYR A 24 -14.21 11.27 -0.21
N GLN A 25 -14.00 11.08 1.10
CA GLN A 25 -12.84 11.63 1.81
C GLN A 25 -11.56 10.83 1.51
N ARG A 26 -11.69 9.57 1.05
CA ARG A 26 -10.55 8.70 0.69
C ARG A 26 -9.84 9.13 -0.59
N GLN A 27 -10.54 9.85 -1.46
CA GLN A 27 -10.01 10.30 -2.76
C GLN A 27 -8.78 11.21 -2.63
N ARG A 28 -8.58 11.87 -1.48
CA ARG A 28 -7.41 12.73 -1.23
C ARG A 28 -6.16 11.98 -0.77
N LEU A 29 -6.29 10.70 -0.37
CA LEU A 29 -5.14 9.91 0.08
C LEU A 29 -4.43 9.21 -1.08
N ALA A 30 -5.14 8.94 -2.19
CA ALA A 30 -4.53 8.40 -3.38
C ALA A 30 -3.75 9.52 -4.09
N SER A 31 -2.44 9.32 -4.25
CA SER A 31 -1.64 10.16 -5.15
C SER A 31 -2.23 10.06 -6.57
N PRO A 32 -2.18 11.13 -7.39
CA PRO A 32 -2.54 11.04 -8.80
C PRO A 32 -1.80 9.92 -9.57
N ALA A 33 -0.63 9.51 -9.10
CA ALA A 33 0.13 8.39 -9.66
C ALA A 33 -0.48 7.00 -9.37
N MET A 34 -1.42 6.88 -8.42
CA MET A 34 -2.14 5.63 -8.10
C MET A 34 -3.44 5.48 -8.90
N GLN A 35 -3.70 6.37 -9.87
CA GLN A 35 -4.86 6.26 -10.75
C GLN A 35 -4.71 5.06 -11.69
N ALA A 36 -5.84 4.54 -12.17
CA ALA A 36 -5.83 3.48 -13.16
C ALA A 36 -5.03 3.91 -14.41
N PRO A 37 -4.24 3.00 -15.01
CA PRO A 37 -3.43 3.33 -16.17
C PRO A 37 -4.33 3.68 -17.37
N VAL A 38 -3.94 4.72 -18.11
CA VAL A 38 -4.62 5.14 -19.35
C VAL A 38 -4.58 4.02 -20.40
N TRP A 39 -3.49 3.25 -20.43
CA TRP A 39 -3.26 2.15 -21.37
C TRP A 39 -2.91 0.86 -20.63
N PRO A 40 -3.91 0.07 -20.18
CA PRO A 40 -3.68 -1.11 -19.34
C PRO A 40 -2.79 -2.19 -19.95
N ALA A 41 -2.72 -2.26 -21.28
CA ALA A 41 -1.87 -3.23 -21.97
C ALA A 41 -0.37 -2.87 -21.88
N LEU A 42 -0.02 -1.58 -21.97
CA LEU A 42 1.36 -1.11 -21.84
C LEU A 42 1.83 -1.23 -20.39
N ASP A 43 0.97 -0.86 -19.45
CA ASP A 43 1.25 -0.96 -18.02
C ASP A 43 1.56 -2.41 -17.60
N ARG A 44 0.78 -3.37 -18.10
CA ARG A 44 1.02 -4.81 -17.89
C ARG A 44 2.35 -5.31 -18.51
N ALA A 45 2.75 -4.79 -19.66
CA ALA A 45 4.03 -5.15 -20.29
C ALA A 45 5.24 -4.63 -19.49
N ASP A 46 5.15 -3.38 -19.02
CA ASP A 46 6.15 -2.80 -18.12
C ASP A 46 6.22 -3.55 -16.79
N HIS A 47 5.06 -3.89 -16.23
CA HIS A 47 4.95 -4.63 -14.99
C HIS A 47 5.63 -6.00 -15.10
N HIS A 48 5.30 -6.78 -16.14
CA HIS A 48 5.95 -8.06 -16.42
C HIS A 48 7.48 -7.95 -16.52
N THR A 49 7.99 -6.89 -17.17
CA THR A 49 9.44 -6.67 -17.27
C THR A 49 10.09 -6.40 -15.91
N ARG A 50 9.41 -5.66 -15.03
CA ARG A 50 9.87 -5.40 -13.66
C ARG A 50 9.83 -6.66 -12.81
N GLU A 51 8.74 -7.42 -12.86
CA GLU A 51 8.61 -8.69 -12.14
C GLU A 51 9.75 -9.65 -12.48
N VAL A 52 10.05 -9.82 -13.78
CA VAL A 52 11.15 -10.68 -14.25
C VAL A 52 12.51 -10.20 -13.76
N ARG A 53 12.74 -8.88 -13.72
CA ARG A 53 14.03 -8.30 -13.31
C ARG A 53 14.25 -8.31 -11.80
N GLU A 54 13.20 -8.01 -11.05
CA GLU A 54 13.26 -7.85 -9.60
C GLU A 54 13.01 -9.16 -8.86
N GLY A 55 12.52 -10.20 -9.55
CA GLY A 55 12.11 -11.47 -8.93
C GLY A 55 10.91 -11.30 -7.99
N THR A 56 10.25 -10.15 -8.03
CA THR A 56 9.05 -9.82 -7.26
C THR A 56 7.86 -10.34 -8.06
N GLY A 57 7.12 -11.31 -7.53
CA GLY A 57 5.89 -11.75 -8.17
C GLY A 57 4.73 -11.78 -7.20
N GLY A 58 3.53 -11.45 -7.71
CA GLY A 58 2.28 -11.56 -6.96
C GLY A 58 1.85 -10.31 -6.19
N ALA A 59 2.63 -9.22 -6.18
CA ALA A 59 2.25 -7.97 -5.51
C ALA A 59 1.06 -7.25 -6.20
N THR A 60 0.81 -7.52 -7.48
CA THR A 60 -0.21 -6.84 -8.30
C THR A 60 -1.38 -7.71 -8.71
N GLY A 61 -1.44 -8.97 -8.25
CA GLY A 61 -2.51 -9.90 -8.59
C GLY A 61 -2.54 -10.32 -10.07
N GLU A 62 -1.47 -10.04 -10.82
CA GLU A 62 -1.29 -10.55 -12.17
C GLU A 62 -0.82 -12.02 -12.11
N ALA A 63 -1.31 -12.84 -13.03
CA ALA A 63 -0.95 -14.26 -13.11
C ALA A 63 0.48 -14.41 -13.65
N GLY A 64 1.48 -14.23 -12.77
CA GLY A 64 2.91 -14.35 -13.08
C GLY A 64 3.54 -15.63 -12.50
N THR A 65 4.38 -16.28 -13.31
CA THR A 65 5.19 -17.47 -12.97
C THR A 65 6.31 -17.13 -12.00
N SER A 66 6.02 -16.95 -10.71
CA SER A 66 7.08 -16.96 -9.71
C SER A 66 6.64 -17.75 -8.48
N CYS A 67 7.55 -18.58 -7.96
CA CYS A 67 7.33 -19.38 -6.76
C CYS A 67 7.43 -18.55 -5.46
N GLY A 68 7.54 -17.21 -5.55
CA GLY A 68 7.51 -16.30 -4.40
C GLY A 68 8.67 -16.42 -3.41
N CYS A 69 9.74 -17.16 -3.73
CA CYS A 69 10.91 -17.30 -2.86
C CYS A 69 11.95 -16.20 -3.12
N ASN A 70 11.76 -15.00 -2.55
CA ASN A 70 12.90 -14.17 -2.13
C ASN A 70 13.21 -14.51 -0.68
#